data_AF-A0A417YZ56-F1
#
_entry.id   AF-A0A417YZ56-F1
#
_cell.length_a   1.000
_cell.length_b   1.000
_cell.length_c   1.000
_cell.angle_alpha   90.00
_cell.angle_beta   90.00
_cell.angle_gamma   90.00
#
_symmetry.space_group_name_H-M   'P 1'
#
loop_
_entity.id
_entity.type
_entity.pdbx_description
1 polymer ?
#
loop_
_entity_poly.entity_id
_entity_poly.type
_entity_poly.pdbx_seq_one_letter_code
_entity_poly.pdbx_strand_id
1 'polypeptide(L)'
;MGLFHWFAWLVYPYTVTAVLGMGIVWQYDSPDRFEEIQMKSGLILNRVVKLLWLFTTLTGIGLIAFYRSTDELPNMFEWLIGFLHFNPDLTLLKHASVLLQVHLMLLFTFLLFFSFTKYVSIMFKPIHILKALNRRKAKIR
;
A
#
# COMPACT_ATOMS: atom_id res chain seq x y z
N MET A 1 16.99 -1.13 20.65
CA MET A 1 16.52 -1.55 19.32
C MET A 1 17.51 -1.02 18.29
N GLY A 2 17.87 -1.79 17.26
CA GLY A 2 18.81 -1.31 16.24
C GLY A 2 18.20 -0.22 15.35
N LEU A 3 19.00 0.71 14.85
CA LEU A 3 18.59 1.78 13.93
C LEU A 3 17.82 1.24 12.71
N PHE A 4 18.22 0.07 12.21
CA PHE A 4 17.56 -0.61 11.10
C PHE A 4 16.09 -0.96 11.40
N HIS A 5 15.78 -1.44 12.61
CA HIS A 5 14.41 -1.79 13.02
C HIS A 5 13.49 -0.56 13.00
N TRP A 6 14.01 0.57 13.50
CA TRP A 6 13.29 1.84 13.48
C TRP A 6 13.03 2.33 12.06
N PHE A 7 14.05 2.25 11.20
CA PHE A 7 13.91 2.65 9.81
C PHE A 7 12.89 1.77 9.07
N ALA A 8 12.99 0.45 9.25
CA ALA A 8 12.16 -0.56 8.59
C ALA A 8 10.68 -0.46 8.96
N TRP A 9 10.36 -0.23 10.23
CA TRP A 9 9.00 -0.36 10.76
C TRP A 9 8.36 0.95 11.19
N LEU A 10 9.07 2.07 11.04
CA LEU A 10 8.50 3.40 11.24
C LEU A 10 8.69 4.25 9.99
N VAL A 11 9.93 4.60 9.67
CA VAL A 11 10.25 5.60 8.63
C VAL A 11 9.79 5.14 7.25
N TYR A 12 10.10 3.89 6.88
CA TYR A 12 9.78 3.37 5.56
C TYR A 12 8.26 3.28 5.30
N PRO A 13 7.43 2.68 6.17
CA PRO A 13 5.97 2.67 6.03
C PRO A 13 5.34 4.07 5.87
N TYR A 14 5.79 5.06 6.67
CA TYR A 14 5.28 6.44 6.55
C TYR A 14 5.72 7.09 5.23
N THR A 15 6.95 6.84 4.79
CA THR A 15 7.43 7.35 3.50
C THR A 15 6.62 6.79 2.34
N VAL A 16 6.37 5.47 2.35
CA VAL A 16 5.57 4.80 1.31
C VAL A 16 4.14 5.32 1.29
N THR A 17 3.50 5.46 2.44
CA THR A 17 2.13 6.00 2.50
C THR A 17 2.04 7.46 2.05
N ALA A 18 3.03 8.29 2.40
CA ALA A 18 3.11 9.66 1.89
C ALA A 18 3.27 9.69 0.36
N VAL A 19 4.18 8.88 -0.19
CA VAL A 19 4.39 8.78 -1.64
C VAL A 19 3.13 8.24 -2.34
N LEU A 20 2.44 7.26 -1.75
CA LEU A 20 1.16 6.76 -2.28
C LEU A 20 0.10 7.85 -2.31
N GLY A 21 -0.05 8.62 -1.24
CA GLY A 21 -0.96 9.77 -1.17
C GLY A 21 -0.65 10.81 -2.23
N MET A 22 0.63 11.20 -2.37
CA MET A 22 1.07 12.14 -3.41
C MET A 22 0.85 11.59 -4.83
N GLY A 23 1.12 10.31 -5.06
CA GLY A 23 0.87 9.66 -6.34
C GLY A 23 -0.60 9.70 -6.74
N ILE A 24 -1.52 9.49 -5.78
CA ILE A 24 -2.96 9.64 -5.99
C ILE A 24 -3.32 11.08 -6.37
N VAL A 25 -2.80 12.06 -5.63
CA VAL A 25 -3.07 13.48 -5.88
C VAL A 25 -2.56 13.91 -7.26
N TRP A 26 -1.33 13.54 -7.64
CA TRP A 26 -0.75 13.91 -8.93
C TRP A 26 -1.48 13.29 -10.13
N GLN A 27 -1.94 12.03 -10.01
CA GLN A 27 -2.75 11.42 -11.05
C GLN A 27 -4.08 12.13 -11.27
N TYR A 28 -4.62 12.78 -10.23
CA TYR A 28 -5.87 13.53 -10.31
C TYR A 28 -5.68 14.94 -10.86
N ASP A 29 -4.63 15.64 -10.41
CA ASP A 29 -4.38 17.04 -10.77
C ASP A 29 -3.80 17.21 -12.19
N SER A 30 -3.06 16.22 -12.70
CA SER A 30 -2.39 16.30 -14.01
C SER A 30 -2.39 14.96 -14.76
N PRO A 31 -3.57 14.52 -15.26
CA PRO A 31 -3.70 13.21 -15.92
C PRO A 31 -2.83 13.10 -17.19
N ASP A 32 -2.76 14.15 -18.01
CA ASP A 32 -2.06 14.12 -19.30
C ASP A 32 -0.53 13.97 -19.13
N ARG A 33 0.05 14.65 -18.14
CA ARG A 33 1.49 14.54 -17.82
C ARG A 33 1.83 13.18 -17.22
N PHE A 34 0.92 12.62 -16.43
CA PHE A 34 1.11 11.31 -15.84
C PHE A 34 1.09 10.21 -16.91
N GLU A 35 0.18 10.31 -17.88
CA GLU A 35 0.09 9.38 -19.01
C GLU A 35 1.36 9.38 -19.87
N GLU A 36 1.95 10.56 -20.13
CA GLU A 36 3.22 10.67 -20.89
C GLU A 36 4.40 9.99 -20.16
N ILE A 37 4.55 10.23 -18.85
CA ILE A 37 5.61 9.61 -18.03
C ILE A 37 5.43 8.10 -17.97
N GLN A 38 4.18 7.64 -17.90
CA GLN A 38 3.84 6.24 -17.89
C GLN A 38 4.04 5.58 -19.26
N MET A 39 3.82 6.26 -20.39
CA MET A 39 4.11 5.69 -21.71
C MET A 39 5.61 5.40 -21.88
N LYS A 40 6.48 6.25 -21.30
CA LYS A 40 7.94 6.07 -21.39
C LYS A 40 8.49 4.96 -20.48
N SER A 41 7.97 4.81 -19.26
CA SER A 41 8.51 3.88 -18.25
C SER A 41 7.57 2.73 -17.86
N GLY A 42 6.34 2.75 -18.35
CA GLY A 42 5.24 1.94 -17.85
C GLY A 42 5.37 0.45 -18.12
N LEU A 43 6.12 0.02 -19.14
CA LEU A 43 6.23 -1.41 -19.45
C LEU A 43 7.05 -2.16 -18.38
N ILE A 44 8.17 -1.58 -17.97
CA ILE A 44 9.02 -2.12 -16.89
C ILE A 44 8.29 -1.98 -15.55
N LEU A 45 7.74 -0.80 -15.27
CA LEU A 45 7.03 -0.54 -14.02
C LEU A 45 5.83 -1.48 -13.84
N ASN A 46 5.00 -1.68 -14.87
CA ASN A 46 3.87 -2.60 -14.81
C ASN A 46 4.33 -4.05 -14.59
N ARG A 47 5.46 -4.46 -15.17
CA ARG A 47 6.02 -5.80 -14.94
C ARG A 47 6.48 -5.97 -13.49
N VAL A 48 7.20 -4.98 -12.94
CA VAL A 48 7.65 -4.98 -11.55
C VAL A 48 6.46 -5.04 -10.60
N VAL A 49 5.43 -4.21 -10.80
CA VAL A 49 4.24 -4.19 -9.95
C VAL A 49 3.48 -5.51 -10.01
N LYS A 50 3.36 -6.15 -11.17
CA LYS A 50 2.75 -7.50 -11.30
C LYS A 50 3.54 -8.57 -10.53
N LEU A 51 4.87 -8.53 -10.60
CA LEU A 51 5.73 -9.46 -9.86
C LEU A 51 5.62 -9.22 -8.35
N LEU A 52 5.68 -7.97 -7.90
CA LEU A 52 5.53 -7.61 -6.50
C LEU A 52 4.15 -8.01 -5.98
N TRP A 53 3.09 -7.80 -6.75
CA TRP A 53 1.74 -8.25 -6.42
C TRP A 53 1.67 -9.77 -6.25
N LEU A 54 2.27 -10.52 -7.17
CA LEU A 54 2.33 -11.98 -7.10
C LEU A 54 3.07 -12.45 -5.83
N PHE A 55 4.25 -11.91 -5.56
CA PHE A 55 5.04 -12.28 -4.38
C PHE A 55 4.37 -11.88 -3.07
N THR A 56 3.75 -10.70 -3.01
CA THR A 56 2.99 -10.25 -1.84
C THR A 56 1.80 -11.16 -1.58
N THR A 57 1.09 -11.58 -2.64
CA THR A 57 -0.03 -12.53 -2.53
C THR A 57 0.45 -13.90 -2.04
N LEU A 58 1.54 -14.41 -2.61
CA LEU A 58 2.11 -15.71 -2.24
C LEU A 58 2.58 -15.71 -0.77
N THR A 59 3.28 -14.68 -0.34
CA THR A 59 3.74 -14.54 1.05
C THR A 59 2.57 -14.33 2.02
N GLY A 60 1.52 -13.61 1.62
CA GLY A 60 0.30 -13.44 2.43
C GLY A 60 -0.46 -14.76 2.62
N ILE A 61 -0.61 -15.55 1.55
CA ILE A 61 -1.16 -16.92 1.64
C ILE A 61 -0.28 -17.79 2.54
N GLY A 62 1.04 -17.68 2.39
CA GLY A 62 2.01 -18.38 3.24
C GLY A 62 1.82 -18.04 4.72
N LEU A 63 1.68 -16.76 5.07
CA LEU A 63 1.40 -16.34 6.46
C LEU A 63 0.11 -16.96 6.99
N ILE A 64 -0.97 -16.95 6.21
CA ILE A 64 -2.24 -17.56 6.62
C ILE A 64 -2.09 -19.08 6.76
N ALA A 65 -1.36 -19.74 5.86
CA ALA A 65 -1.20 -21.19 5.90
C ALA A 65 -0.34 -21.67 7.08
N PHE A 66 0.77 -20.98 7.35
CA PHE A 66 1.77 -21.42 8.33
C PHE A 66 1.61 -20.79 9.72
N TYR A 67 1.03 -19.58 9.80
CA TYR A 67 1.02 -18.78 11.03
C TYR A 67 -0.38 -18.44 11.56
N ARG A 68 -1.44 -19.06 11.02
CA ARG A 68 -2.82 -18.83 11.46
C ARG A 68 -3.05 -19.09 12.96
N SER A 69 -2.30 -20.01 13.55
CA SER A 69 -2.43 -20.38 14.98
C SER A 69 -1.45 -19.63 15.88
N THR A 70 -0.73 -18.63 15.35
CA THR A 70 0.24 -17.82 16.09
C THR A 70 -0.26 -16.40 16.25
N ASP A 71 0.32 -15.66 17.20
CA ASP A 71 -0.01 -14.26 17.44
C ASP A 71 0.58 -13.31 16.37
N GLU A 72 1.25 -13.81 15.33
CA GLU A 72 1.88 -12.97 14.31
C GLU A 72 0.90 -12.14 13.49
N LEU A 73 -0.22 -12.74 13.05
CA LEU A 73 -1.24 -12.02 12.30
C LEU A 73 -1.94 -10.96 13.17
N PRO A 74 -2.44 -11.27 14.38
CA PRO A 74 -2.95 -10.27 15.32
C PRO A 74 -1.97 -9.13 15.58
N ASN A 75 -0.70 -9.44 15.89
CA ASN A 75 0.32 -8.43 16.18
C ASN A 75 0.59 -7.53 14.97
N MET A 76 0.61 -8.10 13.75
CA MET A 76 0.72 -7.32 12.51
C MET A 76 -0.47 -6.36 12.35
N PHE A 77 -1.70 -6.83 12.59
CA PHE A 77 -2.89 -6.00 12.47
C PHE A 77 -2.92 -4.89 13.53
N GLU A 78 -2.56 -5.19 14.77
CA GLU A 78 -2.47 -4.20 15.84
C GLU A 78 -1.39 -3.15 15.53
N TRP A 79 -0.22 -3.58 15.05
CA TRP A 79 0.82 -2.67 14.56
C TRP A 79 0.30 -1.79 13.41
N LEU A 80 -0.45 -2.36 12.46
CA LEU A 80 -1.03 -1.61 11.34
C LEU A 80 -2.05 -0.57 11.82
N ILE A 81 -2.88 -0.91 12.81
CA ILE A 81 -3.84 0.03 13.42
C ILE A 81 -3.08 1.16 14.11
N GLY A 82 -2.05 0.86 14.90
CA GLY A 82 -1.20 1.85 15.56
C GLY A 82 -0.51 2.76 14.53
N PHE A 83 0.01 2.18 13.45
CA PHE A 83 0.60 2.90 12.33
C PHE A 83 -0.38 3.93 11.72
N LEU A 84 -1.63 3.54 11.47
CA LEU A 84 -2.67 4.42 10.95
C LEU A 84 -3.05 5.54 11.93
N HIS A 85 -2.93 5.30 13.24
CA HIS A 85 -3.15 6.30 14.29
C HIS A 85 -1.89 7.11 14.64
N PHE A 86 -0.83 7.00 13.84
CA PHE A 86 0.46 7.68 14.10
C PHE A 86 1.11 7.31 15.45
N ASN A 87 0.79 6.13 15.99
CA ASN A 87 1.37 5.58 17.22
C ASN A 87 1.63 4.06 17.09
N PRO A 88 2.53 3.62 16.20
CA PRO A 88 2.81 2.20 15.99
C PRO A 88 3.66 1.63 17.13
N ASP A 89 3.21 0.51 17.70
CA ASP A 89 4.00 -0.23 18.67
C ASP A 89 5.04 -1.12 17.97
N LEU A 90 6.30 -0.66 17.96
CA LEU A 90 7.41 -1.37 17.34
C LEU A 90 7.80 -2.67 18.04
N THR A 91 7.30 -2.92 19.26
CA THR A 91 7.57 -4.15 20.01
C THR A 91 6.82 -5.34 19.41
N LEU A 92 5.65 -5.11 18.80
CA LEU A 92 4.83 -6.13 18.13
C LEU A 92 5.57 -6.82 16.98
N LEU A 93 6.45 -6.10 16.28
CA LEU A 93 7.24 -6.63 15.17
C LEU A 93 8.66 -7.07 15.58
N LYS A 94 9.07 -6.86 16.83
CA LYS A 94 10.44 -7.18 17.28
C LYS A 94 10.76 -8.67 17.19
N HIS A 95 9.75 -9.51 17.39
CA HIS A 95 9.86 -10.96 17.37
C HIS A 95 9.09 -11.59 16.20
N ALA A 96 8.68 -10.79 15.22
CA ALA A 96 7.99 -11.26 14.03
C ALA A 96 8.87 -12.26 13.25
N SER A 97 8.26 -13.31 12.69
CA SER A 97 8.98 -14.22 11.80
C SER A 97 9.61 -13.49 10.63
N VAL A 98 10.65 -14.10 10.07
CA VAL A 98 11.26 -13.63 8.82
C VAL A 98 10.22 -13.55 7.70
N LEU A 99 9.26 -14.49 7.65
CA LEU A 99 8.21 -14.47 6.64
C LEU A 99 7.32 -13.22 6.77
N LEU A 100 6.91 -12.85 7.99
CA LEU A 100 6.12 -11.66 8.24
C LEU A 100 6.91 -10.39 7.90
N GLN A 101 8.18 -10.32 8.29
CA GLN A 101 9.04 -9.18 7.95
C GLN A 101 9.20 -9.00 6.43
N VAL A 102 9.45 -10.11 5.72
CA VAL A 102 9.57 -10.11 4.25
C VAL A 102 8.23 -9.73 3.61
N HIS A 103 7.11 -10.26 4.09
CA HIS A 103 5.78 -9.93 3.58
C HIS A 103 5.49 -8.43 3.71
N LEU A 104 5.72 -7.83 4.88
CA LEU A 104 5.50 -6.40 5.10
C LEU A 104 6.42 -5.54 4.21
N MET A 105 7.70 -5.91 4.08
CA MET A 105 8.62 -5.22 3.18
C MET A 105 8.17 -5.29 1.72
N LEU A 106 7.73 -6.47 1.27
CA LEU A 106 7.16 -6.64 -0.07
C LEU A 106 5.89 -5.84 -0.25
N LEU A 107 4.99 -5.84 0.73
CA LEU A 107 3.73 -5.10 0.70
C LEU A 107 3.97 -3.59 0.57
N PHE A 108 4.83 -3.00 1.39
CA PHE A 108 5.14 -1.57 1.30
C PHE A 108 5.88 -1.23 0.01
N THR A 109 6.79 -2.09 -0.45
CA THR A 109 7.47 -1.90 -1.75
C THR A 109 6.47 -1.99 -2.90
N PHE A 110 5.52 -2.93 -2.84
CA PHE A 110 4.42 -3.02 -3.79
C PHE A 110 3.61 -1.73 -3.81
N LEU A 111 3.19 -1.22 -2.66
CA LEU A 111 2.42 0.04 -2.55
C LEU A 111 3.21 1.23 -3.11
N LEU A 112 4.52 1.28 -2.86
CA LEU A 112 5.40 2.33 -3.39
C LEU A 112 5.42 2.33 -4.92
N PHE A 113 5.68 1.18 -5.56
CA PHE A 113 5.67 1.12 -7.02
C PHE A 113 4.27 1.23 -7.61
N PHE A 114 3.25 0.75 -6.88
CA PHE A 114 1.86 0.86 -7.28
C PHE A 114 1.44 2.32 -7.44
N SER A 115 1.90 3.25 -6.58
CA SER A 115 1.58 4.68 -6.64
C SER A 115 1.88 5.33 -8.00
N PHE A 116 2.87 4.80 -8.72
CA PHE A 116 3.30 5.29 -10.03
C PHE A 116 2.60 4.58 -11.20
N THR A 117 1.60 3.74 -10.95
CA THR A 117 0.84 3.04 -12.00
C THR A 117 -0.55 3.61 -12.21
N LYS A 118 -1.07 3.47 -13.44
CA LYS A 118 -2.48 3.76 -13.78
C LYS A 118 -3.51 3.00 -12.95
N TYR A 119 -3.11 1.91 -12.30
CA TYR A 119 -4.03 1.09 -11.51
C TYR A 119 -4.57 1.83 -10.29
N VAL A 120 -3.79 2.78 -9.75
CA VAL A 120 -4.20 3.64 -8.63
C VAL A 120 -5.45 4.43 -9.00
N SER A 121 -5.43 5.16 -10.12
CA SER A 121 -6.60 5.93 -10.60
C SER A 121 -7.86 5.07 -10.72
N ILE A 122 -7.73 3.83 -11.22
CA ILE A 122 -8.86 2.90 -11.38
C ILE A 122 -9.51 2.58 -10.03
N MET A 123 -8.71 2.42 -8.97
CA MET A 123 -9.20 2.04 -7.64
C MET A 123 -10.10 3.11 -7.01
N PHE A 124 -9.91 4.40 -7.36
CA PHE A 124 -10.67 5.52 -6.79
C PHE A 124 -11.83 6.03 -7.67
N LYS A 125 -11.95 5.56 -8.92
CA LYS A 125 -13.10 5.86 -9.81
C LYS A 125 -14.49 5.60 -9.20
N PRO A 126 -14.78 4.49 -8.48
CA PRO A 126 -16.13 4.23 -7.98
C PRO A 126 -16.64 5.29 -6.99
N ILE A 127 -15.75 5.93 -6.23
CA ILE A 127 -16.10 7.01 -5.29
C ILE A 127 -16.65 8.22 -6.04
N HIS A 128 -16.11 8.51 -7.23
CA HIS A 128 -16.58 9.61 -8.07
C HIS A 128 -17.95 9.34 -8.68
N ILE A 129 -18.24 8.10 -9.07
CA ILE A 129 -19.56 7.70 -9.57
C ILE A 129 -20.61 7.91 -8.47
N LEU A 130 -20.30 7.50 -7.23
CA LEU A 130 -21.18 7.72 -6.08
C LEU A 130 -21.39 9.21 -5.79
N LYS A 131 -20.33 10.03 -5.84
CA LYS A 131 -20.42 11.48 -5.64
C LYS A 131 -21.23 12.18 -6.76
N ALA A 132 -21.09 11.73 -8.00
CA ALA A 132 -21.85 12.23 -9.14
C ALA A 132 -23.34 11.86 -9.05
N LEU A 133 -23.65 10.63 -8.65
CA LEU A 133 -25.02 10.18 -8.39
C LEU A 133 -25.68 10.96 -7.24
N ASN A 134 -24.95 11.22 -6.15
CA ASN A 134 -25.48 11.96 -5.01
C ASN A 134 -25.75 13.44 -5.37
N ARG A 135 -24.88 14.08 -6.16
CA ARG A 135 -25.10 15.45 -6.67
C ARG A 135 -26.29 15.53 -7.64
N ARG A 136 -26.56 14.50 -8.45
CA ARG A 136 -27.76 14.44 -9.31
C ARG A 136 -29.04 14.36 -8.48
N LYS A 137 -29.05 13.55 -7.42
CA LYS A 137 -30.20 13.45 -6.50
C LYS A 137 -30.52 14.76 -5.79
N ALA A 138 -29.50 15.54 -5.42
CA ALA A 138 -29.67 16.85 -4.78
C ALA A 138 -30.16 17.97 -5.72
N LYS A 139 -30.08 17.78 -7.05
CA LYS A 139 -30.52 18.77 -8.04
C LYS A 139 -31.95 18.54 -8.55
N ILE A 140 -32.54 17.38 -8.24
CA ILE A 140 -33.90 16.99 -8.66
C ILE A 140 -34.93 17.21 -7.52
N ARG A 141 -34.45 17.57 -6.33
CA ARG A 141 -35.27 17.94 -5.16
C ARG A 141 -35.21 19.45 -4.97
#